data_AF-A0A3B9WC96-F1
#
_entry.id   AF-A0A3B9WC96-F1
#
_cell.length_a   1.000
_cell.length_b   1.000
_cell.length_c   1.000
_cell.angle_alpha   90.00
_cell.angle_beta   90.00
_cell.angle_gamma   90.00
#
_symmetry.space_group_name_H-M   'P 1'
#
loop_
_entity.id
_entity.type
_entity.pdbx_description
1 polymer ?
#
loop_
_entity_poly.entity_id
_entity_poly.type
_entity_poly.pdbx_seq_one_letter_code
_entity_poly.pdbx_strand_id
1 'polypeptide(L)'
;MAENTAGPLRIVQLYPRDMNIYGDWGNTLTLKRRAERYGLDTEIVDYDPGDPWPEHADLFVGGGGQDSGQFRVAEDLAAVAPRLHEAVERGVPMLAICGLYQLFGRSFRTGAGETLPGIGIFDL
;
A
#
# COMPACT_ATOMS: atom_id res chain seq x y z
N MET A 1 -15.88 -16.95 23.33
CA MET A 1 -15.02 -16.39 22.26
C MET A 1 -15.95 -16.23 21.08
N ALA A 2 -16.16 -15.01 20.58
CA ALA A 2 -17.08 -14.78 19.48
C ALA A 2 -16.50 -15.42 18.21
N GLU A 3 -17.27 -16.28 17.54
CA GLU A 3 -16.93 -16.77 16.21
C GLU A 3 -16.87 -15.57 15.26
N ASN A 4 -15.70 -15.35 14.65
CA ASN A 4 -15.52 -14.35 13.63
C ASN A 4 -16.21 -14.85 12.36
N THR A 5 -17.40 -14.33 12.06
CA THR A 5 -18.19 -14.66 10.86
C THR A 5 -17.77 -13.87 9.62
N ALA A 6 -16.86 -12.90 9.78
CA ALA A 6 -16.17 -12.26 8.67
C ALA A 6 -14.92 -13.08 8.29
N GLY A 7 -14.57 -13.12 7.00
CA GLY A 7 -13.35 -13.76 6.52
C GLY A 7 -12.07 -13.17 7.15
N PRO A 8 -10.88 -13.70 6.80
CA PRO A 8 -9.63 -13.19 7.35
C PRO A 8 -9.46 -11.70 7.04
N LEU A 9 -8.90 -10.94 7.98
CA LEU A 9 -8.50 -9.55 7.77
C LEU A 9 -7.43 -9.51 6.68
N ARG A 10 -7.77 -8.95 5.52
CA ARG A 10 -6.89 -8.89 4.35
C ARG A 10 -6.11 -7.60 4.31
N ILE A 11 -4.80 -7.73 4.55
CA ILE A 11 -3.83 -6.64 4.48
C ILE A 11 -3.16 -6.71 3.11
N VAL A 12 -3.43 -5.74 2.24
CA VAL A 12 -2.77 -5.63 0.94
C VAL A 12 -1.49 -4.84 1.09
N GLN A 13 -0.35 -5.46 0.79
CA GLN A 13 0.95 -4.81 0.77
C GLN A 13 1.27 -4.33 -0.65
N LEU A 14 1.33 -3.02 -0.84
CA LEU A 14 1.61 -2.39 -2.11
C LEU A 14 3.11 -2.36 -2.40
N TYR A 15 3.46 -2.93 -3.55
CA TYR A 15 4.78 -2.94 -4.18
C TYR A 15 5.94 -3.47 -3.32
N PRO A 16 5.79 -4.60 -2.59
CA PRO A 16 6.82 -5.10 -1.71
C PRO A 16 8.13 -5.47 -2.41
N ARG A 17 8.17 -5.69 -3.73
CA ARG A 17 9.44 -5.98 -4.44
C ARG A 17 10.32 -4.74 -4.58
N ASP A 18 9.71 -3.58 -4.81
CA ASP A 18 10.41 -2.33 -5.13
C ASP A 18 10.43 -1.33 -3.96
N MET A 19 9.43 -1.40 -3.07
CA MET A 19 9.18 -0.44 -2.00
C MET A 19 9.44 -1.05 -0.61
N ASN A 20 10.65 -1.59 -0.39
CA ASN A 20 11.01 -2.33 0.84
C ASN A 20 12.33 -1.93 1.51
N ILE A 21 12.97 -0.82 1.12
CA ILE A 21 14.40 -0.61 1.39
C ILE A 21 14.73 -0.25 2.84
N TYR A 22 13.72 0.10 3.65
CA TYR A 22 13.88 0.48 5.06
C TYR A 22 13.24 -0.52 6.02
N GLY A 23 13.07 -1.77 5.60
CA GLY A 23 12.44 -2.80 6.42
C GLY A 23 10.92 -2.58 6.55
N ASP A 24 10.29 -2.03 5.51
CA ASP A 24 8.87 -1.65 5.51
C ASP A 24 7.93 -2.85 5.73
N TRP A 25 8.37 -4.07 5.40
CA TRP A 25 7.74 -5.32 5.81
C TRP A 25 7.50 -5.41 7.32
N GLY A 26 8.31 -4.74 8.13
CA GLY A 26 8.14 -4.65 9.57
C GLY A 26 6.80 -4.05 10.00
N ASN A 27 6.26 -3.09 9.23
CA ASN A 27 4.94 -2.52 9.51
C ASN A 27 3.83 -3.55 9.24
N THR A 28 3.85 -4.19 8.07
CA THR A 28 2.87 -5.23 7.69
C THR A 28 2.89 -6.40 8.69
N LEU A 29 4.08 -6.90 9.04
CA LEU A 29 4.21 -7.99 10.00
C LEU A 29 3.77 -7.60 11.42
N THR A 30 4.02 -6.35 11.82
CA THR A 30 3.55 -5.82 13.11
C THR A 30 2.02 -5.77 13.14
N LEU A 31 1.39 -5.27 12.09
CA LEU A 31 -0.07 -5.18 11.97
C LEU A 31 -0.70 -6.57 12.00
N LYS A 32 -0.18 -7.51 11.20
CA LYS A 32 -0.58 -8.92 11.20
C LYS A 32 -0.52 -9.51 12.60
N ARG A 33 0.66 -9.49 13.24
CA ARG A 33 0.85 -10.08 14.58
C ARG A 33 -0.03 -9.46 15.64
N ARG A 34 -0.28 -8.14 15.54
CA ARG A 34 -1.17 -7.43 16.46
C ARG A 34 -2.61 -7.89 16.27
N ALA A 35 -3.11 -7.97 15.03
CA ALA A 35 -4.45 -8.45 14.73
C ALA A 35 -4.66 -9.90 15.19
N GLU A 36 -3.71 -10.79 14.90
CA GLU A 36 -3.73 -12.19 15.37
C GLU A 36 -3.77 -12.29 16.91
N ARG A 37 -3.03 -11.42 17.61
CA ARG A 37 -3.08 -11.35 19.09
C ARG A 37 -4.47 -10.97 19.62
N TYR A 38 -5.27 -10.23 18.85
CA TYR A 38 -6.66 -9.89 19.20
C TYR A 38 -7.68 -10.94 18.71
N GLY A 39 -7.22 -12.08 18.18
CA GLY A 39 -8.08 -13.18 17.75
C GLY A 39 -8.66 -13.02 16.34
N LEU A 40 -8.07 -12.18 15.50
CA LEU A 40 -8.44 -12.05 14.09
C LEU A 40 -7.56 -12.97 13.24
N ASP A 41 -8.18 -13.77 12.37
CA ASP A 41 -7.46 -14.41 11.27
C ASP A 41 -6.98 -13.33 10.29
N THR A 42 -5.79 -13.50 9.71
CA THR A 42 -5.19 -12.50 8.83
C THR A 42 -4.61 -13.13 7.56
N GLU A 43 -4.68 -12.38 6.47
CA GLU A 43 -4.07 -12.72 5.19
C GLU A 43 -3.28 -11.49 4.70
N ILE A 44 -2.03 -11.71 4.31
CA ILE A 44 -1.24 -10.67 3.61
C ILE A 44 -1.31 -11.00 2.12
N VAL A 45 -1.70 -10.02 1.32
CA VAL A 45 -1.71 -10.12 -0.14
C VAL A 45 -0.75 -9.08 -0.70
N ASP A 46 0.31 -9.55 -1.34
CA ASP A 46 1.26 -8.68 -2.03
C ASP A 46 0.66 -8.25 -3.38
N TYR A 47 0.88 -6.99 -3.75
CA TYR A 47 0.51 -6.45 -5.05
C TYR A 47 1.71 -5.72 -5.67
N ASP A 48 2.29 -6.28 -6.74
CA ASP A 48 3.37 -5.68 -7.52
C ASP A 48 2.92 -5.39 -8.97
N PRO A 49 3.68 -4.62 -9.77
CA PRO A 49 3.28 -4.28 -11.13
C PRO A 49 3.02 -5.52 -12.00
N GLY A 50 1.87 -5.56 -12.66
CA GLY A 50 1.43 -6.67 -13.48
C GLY A 50 0.69 -7.80 -12.74
N ASP A 51 0.63 -7.76 -11.41
CA ASP A 51 -0.22 -8.67 -10.64
C ASP A 51 -1.71 -8.33 -10.83
N PRO A 52 -2.62 -9.31 -10.71
CA PRO A 52 -4.05 -9.00 -10.69
C PRO A 52 -4.41 -8.16 -9.47
N TRP A 53 -5.28 -7.16 -9.66
CA TRP A 53 -5.76 -6.33 -8.56
C TRP A 53 -6.58 -7.17 -7.55
N PRO A 54 -6.33 -7.05 -6.24
CA PRO A 54 -7.12 -7.76 -5.23
C PRO A 54 -8.55 -7.23 -5.17
N GLU A 55 -9.55 -8.11 -5.36
CA GLU A 55 -10.97 -7.73 -5.35
C GLU A 55 -11.46 -7.15 -4.01
N HIS A 56 -10.78 -7.51 -2.91
CA HIS A 56 -11.10 -7.07 -1.56
C HIS A 56 -9.84 -6.71 -0.79
N ALA A 57 -9.92 -5.68 0.06
CA ALA A 57 -8.86 -5.25 0.96
C ALA A 57 -9.48 -4.57 2.20
N ASP A 58 -9.03 -4.97 3.38
CA ASP A 58 -9.44 -4.32 4.64
C ASP A 58 -8.43 -3.24 5.08
N LEU A 59 -7.19 -3.32 4.58
CA LEU A 59 -6.12 -2.38 4.86
C LEU A 59 -5.10 -2.40 3.72
N PHE A 60 -4.67 -1.24 3.25
CA PHE A 60 -3.48 -1.12 2.40
C PHE A 60 -2.27 -0.67 3.21
N VAL A 61 -1.11 -1.25 2.94
CA VAL A 61 0.17 -0.86 3.54
C VAL A 61 1.21 -0.75 2.44
N GLY A 62 2.05 0.27 2.44
CA GLY A 62 3.17 0.31 1.51
C GLY A 62 4.28 1.26 1.93
N GLY A 63 5.50 0.85 1.57
CA GLY A 63 6.75 1.39 2.07
C GLY A 63 7.37 2.48 1.20
N GLY A 64 8.67 2.69 1.40
CA GLY A 64 9.52 3.49 0.53
C GLY A 64 10.46 2.62 -0.30
N GLY A 65 10.77 3.08 -1.50
CA GLY A 65 11.78 2.48 -2.38
C GLY A 65 12.93 3.44 -2.65
N GLN A 66 13.96 2.95 -3.33
CA GLN A 66 14.91 3.84 -4.00
C GLN A 66 14.20 4.59 -5.14
N ASP A 67 14.79 5.69 -5.62
CA ASP A 67 14.25 6.43 -6.77
C ASP A 67 13.95 5.49 -7.95
N SER A 68 14.83 4.52 -8.26
CA SER A 68 14.62 3.54 -9.33
C SER A 68 13.39 2.63 -9.11
N GLY A 69 13.07 2.30 -7.86
CA GLY A 69 11.85 1.55 -7.51
C GLY A 69 10.61 2.40 -7.67
N GLN A 70 10.65 3.67 -7.24
CA GLN A 70 9.56 4.64 -7.42
C GLN A 70 9.17 4.79 -8.91
N PHE A 71 10.16 4.89 -9.80
CA PHE A 71 9.90 4.94 -11.24
C PHE A 71 9.20 3.69 -11.76
N ARG A 72 9.61 2.51 -11.31
CA ARG A 72 9.02 1.23 -11.76
C ARG A 72 7.56 1.09 -11.33
N VAL A 73 7.21 1.59 -10.15
CA VAL A 73 5.85 1.44 -9.62
C VAL A 73 4.92 2.58 -9.99
N ALA A 74 5.43 3.76 -10.36
CA ALA A 74 4.62 4.95 -10.63
C ALA A 74 3.63 4.75 -11.80
N GLU A 75 4.03 4.06 -12.86
CA GLU A 75 3.15 3.79 -14.01
C GLU A 75 1.98 2.87 -13.61
N ASP A 76 2.28 1.78 -12.89
CA ASP A 76 1.25 0.87 -12.37
C ASP A 76 0.34 1.58 -11.37
N LEU A 77 0.91 2.36 -10.44
CA LEU A 77 0.17 3.12 -9.45
C LEU A 77 -0.81 4.10 -10.10
N ALA A 78 -0.40 4.78 -11.18
CA ALA A 78 -1.29 5.62 -11.97
C ALA A 78 -2.43 4.82 -12.60
N ALA A 79 -2.15 3.61 -13.09
CA ALA A 79 -3.15 2.73 -13.70
C ALA A 79 -4.17 2.20 -12.67
N VAL A 80 -3.77 1.93 -11.43
CA VAL A 80 -4.67 1.48 -10.35
C VAL A 80 -5.22 2.60 -9.49
N ALA A 81 -4.80 3.85 -9.71
CA ALA A 81 -5.26 5.02 -8.95
C ALA A 81 -6.79 5.08 -8.80
N PRO A 82 -7.63 4.84 -9.84
CA PRO A 82 -9.08 4.88 -9.67
C PRO A 82 -9.60 3.90 -8.61
N ARG A 83 -8.98 2.72 -8.50
CA ARG A 83 -9.37 1.69 -7.52
C ARG A 83 -8.95 2.06 -6.10
N LEU A 84 -7.79 2.70 -5.96
CA LEU A 84 -7.33 3.22 -4.67
C LEU A 84 -8.21 4.38 -4.20
N HIS A 85 -8.61 5.29 -5.09
CA HIS A 85 -9.58 6.35 -4.78
C HIS A 85 -10.92 5.77 -4.34
N GLU A 86 -11.46 4.78 -5.05
CA GLU A 86 -12.69 4.09 -4.64
C GLU A 86 -12.56 3.43 -3.26
N ALA A 87 -11.41 2.82 -2.96
CA ALA A 87 -11.14 2.24 -1.65
C ALA A 87 -11.15 3.30 -0.54
N VAL A 88 -10.55 4.48 -0.79
CA VAL A 88 -10.60 5.62 0.14
C VAL A 88 -12.04 6.10 0.35
N GLU A 89 -12.83 6.25 -0.72
CA GLU A 89 -14.24 6.66 -0.63
C GLU A 89 -15.09 5.67 0.18
N ARG A 90 -14.78 4.38 0.11
CA ARG A 90 -15.41 3.33 0.95
C ARG A 90 -14.88 3.28 2.39
N GLY A 91 -13.88 4.11 2.72
CA GLY A 91 -13.31 4.19 4.07
C GLY A 91 -12.28 3.11 4.39
N VAL A 92 -11.67 2.48 3.38
CA VAL A 92 -10.60 1.50 3.60
C VAL A 92 -9.35 2.22 4.12
N PRO A 93 -8.83 1.87 5.32
CA PRO A 93 -7.64 2.50 5.85
C PRO A 93 -6.40 2.19 5.02
N MET A 94 -5.45 3.14 5.01
CA MET A 94 -4.18 3.00 4.29
C MET A 94 -3.02 3.51 5.15
N LEU A 95 -1.91 2.77 5.16
CA LEU A 95 -0.64 3.18 5.76
C LEU A 95 0.41 3.32 4.65
N ALA A 96 0.65 4.55 4.20
CA ALA A 96 1.67 4.88 3.22
C ALA A 96 2.88 5.52 3.91
N ILE A 97 4.08 5.02 3.60
CA ILE A 97 5.34 5.44 4.23
C ILE A 97 6.28 6.01 3.18
N CYS A 98 7.00 7.08 3.51
CA CYS A 98 8.09 7.66 2.71
C CYS A 98 7.72 7.86 1.23
N GLY A 99 8.30 7.09 0.31
CA GLY A 99 8.11 7.25 -1.13
C GLY A 99 6.66 7.05 -1.58
N LEU A 100 5.94 6.06 -1.02
CA LEU A 100 4.55 5.84 -1.37
C LEU A 100 3.64 6.96 -0.85
N TYR A 101 3.94 7.49 0.34
CA TYR A 101 3.22 8.66 0.88
C TYR A 101 3.33 9.87 -0.06
N GLN A 102 4.51 10.10 -0.63
CA GLN A 102 4.73 11.19 -1.60
C GLN A 102 4.02 10.92 -2.93
N LEU A 103 4.05 9.68 -3.43
CA LEU A 103 3.30 9.29 -4.64
C LEU A 103 1.78 9.37 -4.46
N PHE A 104 1.28 9.23 -3.24
CA PHE A 104 -0.14 9.44 -2.93
C PHE A 104 -0.52 10.94 -2.90
N GLY A 105 0.45 11.84 -2.79
CA GLY A 105 0.26 13.28 -2.98
C GLY A 105 0.09 13.65 -4.45
N ARG A 106 0.32 14.93 -4.77
CA ARG A 106 0.24 15.46 -6.14
C ARG A 106 1.48 15.13 -6.97
N SER A 107 2.64 14.96 -6.33
CA SER A 107 3.90 14.65 -7.00
C SER A 107 4.97 14.10 -6.07
N PHE A 108 5.92 13.36 -6.65
CA PHE A 108 7.16 12.97 -6.00
C PHE A 108 8.34 13.57 -6.76
N ARG A 109 9.32 14.14 -6.05
CA ARG A 109 10.54 14.69 -6.65
C ARG A 109 11.76 13.90 -6.19
N THR A 110 12.52 13.39 -7.14
CA THR A 110 13.74 12.61 -6.88
C THR A 110 14.89 13.49 -6.39
N GLY A 111 15.92 12.86 -5.83
CA GLY A 111 17.16 13.56 -5.48
C GLY A 111 17.87 14.18 -6.69
N ALA A 112 17.69 13.59 -7.87
CA ALA A 112 18.22 14.10 -9.14
C ALA A 112 17.40 15.27 -9.73
N GLY A 113 16.26 15.61 -9.12
CA GLY A 113 15.42 16.74 -9.51
C GLY A 113 14.31 16.41 -10.51
N GLU A 114 14.18 15.14 -10.92
CA GLU A 114 13.06 14.66 -11.74
C GLU A 114 11.77 14.60 -10.92
N THR A 115 10.63 14.80 -11.57
CA THR A 115 9.32 14.84 -10.89
C THR A 115 8.40 13.80 -11.52
N LEU A 116 7.83 12.95 -10.67
CA LEU A 116 6.78 12.00 -11.00
C LEU A 116 5.42 12.56 -10.59
N PRO A 117 4.37 12.42 -11.43
CA PRO A 117 3.03 12.73 -11.00
C PRO A 117 2.60 11.75 -9.91
N GLY A 118 1.98 12.27 -8.86
CA GLY A 118 1.33 11.46 -7.84
C GLY A 118 -0.15 11.22 -8.19
N ILE A 119 -0.82 10.39 -7.40
CA ILE A 119 -2.23 10.02 -7.65
C ILE A 119 -3.25 10.91 -6.94
N GLY A 120 -2.80 11.86 -6.14
CA GLY A 120 -3.66 12.91 -5.56
C GLY A 120 -4.70 12.39 -4.56
N ILE A 121 -4.40 11.32 -3.82
CA ILE A 121 -5.20 10.90 -2.66
C ILE A 121 -5.05 11.90 -1.51
N PHE A 122 -3.82 12.38 -1.29
CA PHE A 122 -3.54 13.44 -0.34
C PHE A 122 -3.41 14.78 -1.06
N ASP A 123 -3.95 15.84 -0.45
CA ASP A 123 -3.81 17.19 -0.98
C ASP A 123 -2.47 17.83 -0.57
N LEU A 124 -1.37 17.24 -1.04
CA LEU A 124 0.02 17.55 -0.66
C LEU A 124 0.96 17.62 -1.86
#